data_AF-A0A2W0ATB3-F1
#
_entry.id   AF-A0A2W0ATB3-F1
#
_cell.length_a   1.000
_cell.length_b   1.000
_cell.length_c   1.000
_cell.angle_alpha   90.00
_cell.angle_beta   90.00
_cell.angle_gamma   90.00
#
_symmetry.space_group_name_H-M   'P 1'
#
loop_
_entity.id
_entity.type
_entity.pdbx_description
1 polymer ?
#
loop_
_entity_poly.entity_id
_entity_poly.type
_entity_poly.pdbx_seq_one_letter_code
_entity_poly.pdbx_strand_id
1 'polypeptide(L)'
;MSESRSRFGWGKGLVAGQVALSLLVLFAAGLLVRSLQNVMTQDFGYQRNRLVIARLDPTAAGYNGDRMKLLAEQLVTRIASSPGVRSVTYSANGLFAGSESGDAIIVPGFKANKDSDRVAMEDYVGPGYFGAVGIPILAGRGIEAQDTATSTRVTVVNEAMVKHFFGGQNPLGRQFTIDD
;
A
#
# COMPACT_ATOMS: atom_id res chain seq x y z
N MET A 1 77.98 5.39 -12.27
CA MET A 1 77.01 4.49 -11.61
C MET A 1 75.66 5.19 -11.61
N SER A 2 74.66 4.58 -12.26
CA SER A 2 73.33 5.14 -12.51
C SER A 2 72.36 4.64 -11.44
N GLU A 3 71.70 5.55 -10.72
CA GLU A 3 70.45 5.25 -10.00
C GLU A 3 69.44 6.34 -10.36
N SER A 4 68.61 6.07 -11.37
CA SER A 4 67.35 6.79 -11.60
C SER A 4 66.22 5.99 -10.96
N ARG A 5 65.82 6.36 -9.74
CA ARG A 5 64.70 5.74 -9.02
C ARG A 5 63.39 6.32 -9.53
N SER A 6 62.62 5.49 -10.23
CA SER A 6 61.27 5.77 -10.73
C SER A 6 60.25 5.94 -9.59
N ARG A 7 60.22 7.11 -8.95
CA ARG A 7 59.23 7.45 -7.89
C ARG A 7 57.90 7.99 -8.43
N PHE A 8 57.56 7.78 -9.71
CA PHE A 8 56.48 8.54 -10.37
C PHE A 8 55.24 7.73 -10.84
N GLY A 9 55.08 6.48 -10.37
CA GLY A 9 53.93 5.64 -10.78
C GLY A 9 52.85 5.43 -9.71
N TRP A 10 53.25 5.24 -8.45
CA TRP A 10 52.34 4.70 -7.43
C TRP A 10 51.41 5.76 -6.82
N GLY A 11 51.92 6.97 -6.55
CA GLY A 11 51.11 8.06 -6.01
C GLY A 11 50.01 8.54 -6.97
N LYS A 12 50.30 8.57 -8.28
CA LYS A 12 49.31 8.97 -9.30
C LYS A 12 48.20 7.95 -9.48
N GLY A 13 48.53 6.65 -9.39
CA GLY A 13 47.53 5.58 -9.42
C GLY A 13 46.58 5.63 -8.21
N LEU A 14 47.11 5.91 -7.02
CA LEU A 14 46.30 6.06 -5.80
C LEU A 14 45.35 7.28 -5.88
N VAL A 15 45.83 8.42 -6.38
CA VAL A 15 45.00 9.62 -6.57
C VAL A 15 43.92 9.40 -7.63
N ALA A 16 44.25 8.76 -8.75
CA ALA A 16 43.27 8.43 -9.79
C ALA A 16 42.19 7.47 -9.27
N GLY A 17 42.58 6.45 -8.49
CA GLY A 17 41.66 5.53 -7.83
C GLY A 17 40.74 6.23 -6.83
N GLN A 18 41.27 7.16 -6.02
CA GLN A 18 40.48 7.95 -5.08
C GLN A 18 39.45 8.83 -5.79
N VAL A 19 39.82 9.50 -6.89
CA VAL A 19 38.90 10.35 -7.66
C VAL A 19 37.82 9.50 -8.32
N ALA A 20 38.18 8.36 -8.91
CA ALA A 20 37.21 7.44 -9.50
C ALA A 20 36.21 6.92 -8.45
N LEU A 21 36.69 6.55 -7.25
CA LEU A 21 35.83 6.13 -6.14
C LEU A 21 34.92 7.26 -5.66
N SER A 22 35.43 8.49 -5.57
CA SER A 22 34.66 9.67 -5.16
C SER A 22 33.53 9.98 -6.16
N LEU A 23 33.83 9.89 -7.47
CA LEU A 23 32.84 10.07 -8.53
C LEU A 23 31.78 8.96 -8.48
N LEU A 24 32.19 7.70 -8.28
CA LEU A 24 31.26 6.57 -8.16
C LEU A 24 30.27 6.79 -7.01
N VAL A 25 30.77 7.20 -5.84
CA VAL A 25 29.93 7.51 -4.66
C VAL A 25 28.99 8.68 -4.97
N LEU A 26 29.49 9.73 -5.63
CA LEU A 26 28.68 10.89 -6.00
C LEU A 26 27.55 10.51 -6.97
N PHE A 27 27.83 9.68 -7.98
CA PHE A 27 26.81 9.17 -8.90
C PHE A 27 25.78 8.29 -8.19
N ALA A 28 26.22 7.40 -7.30
CA ALA A 28 25.32 6.56 -6.50
C ALA A 28 24.41 7.41 -5.61
N ALA A 29 24.96 8.42 -4.92
CA ALA A 29 24.20 9.35 -4.10
C ALA A 29 23.21 10.18 -4.94
N GLY A 30 23.63 10.69 -6.10
CA GLY A 30 22.77 11.44 -7.01
C GLY A 30 21.61 10.60 -7.56
N LEU A 31 21.87 9.33 -7.92
CA LEU A 31 20.83 8.39 -8.34
C LEU A 31 19.87 8.07 -7.20
N LEU A 32 20.37 7.90 -5.96
CA LEU A 32 19.53 7.66 -4.79
C LEU A 32 18.62 8.85 -4.51
N VAL A 33 19.15 10.07 -4.53
CA VAL A 33 18.35 11.30 -4.35
C VAL A 33 17.30 11.42 -5.45
N ARG A 34 17.67 11.18 -6.72
CA ARG A 34 16.71 11.21 -7.83
C ARG A 34 15.63 10.14 -7.71
N SER A 35 16.00 8.93 -7.29
CA SER A 35 15.07 7.83 -7.05
C SER A 35 14.10 8.18 -5.92
N LEU A 36 14.61 8.71 -4.82
CA LEU A 36 13.80 9.13 -3.69
C LEU A 36 12.84 10.28 -4.06
N GLN A 37 13.33 11.26 -4.83
CA GLN A 37 12.49 12.32 -5.37
C GLN A 37 11.38 11.76 -6.27
N ASN A 38 11.72 10.86 -7.19
CA ASN A 38 10.72 10.21 -8.05
C ASN A 38 9.65 9.50 -7.23
N VAL A 39 10.03 8.73 -6.20
CA VAL A 39 9.08 8.05 -5.29
C VAL A 39 8.23 9.06 -4.51
N MET A 40 8.81 10.17 -4.05
CA MET A 40 8.07 11.20 -3.33
C MET A 40 7.08 11.97 -4.21
N THR A 41 7.45 12.22 -5.47
CA THR A 41 6.61 12.94 -6.46
C THR A 41 5.69 12.02 -7.25
N GLN A 42 5.82 10.71 -7.11
CA GLN A 42 4.99 9.75 -7.83
C GLN A 42 3.54 9.99 -7.42
N ASP A 43 2.68 10.19 -8.41
CA ASP A 43 1.26 10.38 -8.19
C ASP A 43 0.67 9.01 -7.82
N PHE A 44 0.55 8.73 -6.52
CA PHE A 44 0.10 7.42 -6.04
C PHE A 44 -1.40 7.16 -6.31
N GLY A 45 -2.06 8.01 -7.09
CA GLY A 45 -3.47 7.86 -7.46
C GLY A 45 -4.45 8.25 -6.34
N TYR A 46 -4.00 8.99 -5.32
CA TYR A 46 -4.88 9.54 -4.27
C TYR A 46 -4.57 11.01 -3.99
N GLN A 47 -5.63 11.80 -3.69
CA GLN A 47 -5.51 13.24 -3.42
C GLN A 47 -4.90 13.51 -2.03
N ARG A 48 -3.56 13.47 -1.93
CA ARG A 48 -2.83 13.78 -0.68
C ARG A 48 -3.21 15.12 -0.03
N ASN A 49 -3.51 16.14 -0.83
CA ASN A 49 -3.62 17.51 -0.34
C ASN A 49 -4.87 17.79 0.51
N ARG A 50 -5.79 16.83 0.67
CA ARG A 50 -7.05 17.01 1.42
C ARG A 50 -7.46 15.78 2.25
N LEU A 51 -6.52 14.88 2.56
CA LEU A 51 -6.76 13.70 3.37
C LEU A 51 -6.13 13.87 4.76
N VAL A 52 -6.93 13.70 5.80
CA VAL A 52 -6.46 13.65 7.19
C VAL A 52 -6.60 12.21 7.67
N ILE A 53 -5.49 11.64 8.15
CA ILE A 53 -5.45 10.28 8.68
C ILE A 53 -5.28 10.38 10.20
N ALA A 54 -6.22 9.79 10.94
CA ALA A 54 -6.14 9.66 12.40
C ALA A 54 -6.08 8.18 12.74
N ARG A 55 -5.05 7.77 13.49
CA ARG A 55 -4.92 6.41 13.98
C ARG A 55 -5.59 6.31 15.34
N LEU A 56 -6.46 5.32 15.49
CA LEU A 56 -7.15 5.01 16.73
C LEU A 56 -6.80 3.58 17.11
N ASP A 57 -6.67 3.33 18.41
CA ASP A 57 -6.53 1.99 18.99
C ASP A 57 -7.68 1.76 19.98
N PRO A 58 -8.87 1.35 19.48
CA PRO A 58 -10.03 1.23 20.35
C PRO A 58 -10.02 -0.08 21.14
N THR A 59 -9.26 -1.10 20.71
CA THR A 59 -9.10 -2.35 21.46
C THR A 59 -8.31 -2.11 22.74
N ALA A 60 -7.26 -1.27 22.71
CA ALA A 60 -6.57 -0.80 23.91
C ALA A 60 -7.50 -0.05 24.89
N ALA A 61 -8.56 0.59 24.37
CA ALA A 61 -9.59 1.26 25.15
C ALA A 61 -10.76 0.33 25.57
N GLY A 62 -10.68 -0.98 25.30
CA GLY A 62 -11.68 -1.98 25.69
C GLY A 62 -12.89 -2.11 24.75
N TYR A 63 -12.85 -1.50 23.57
CA TYR A 63 -13.88 -1.69 22.54
C TYR A 63 -13.57 -2.93 21.71
N ASN A 64 -14.45 -3.93 21.77
CA ASN A 64 -14.32 -5.19 21.03
C ASN A 64 -15.65 -5.56 20.36
N GLY A 65 -15.59 -6.38 19.30
CA GLY A 65 -16.77 -6.92 18.61
C GLY A 65 -17.76 -5.83 18.18
N ASP A 66 -19.04 -6.02 18.50
CA ASP A 66 -20.12 -5.09 18.13
C ASP A 66 -19.91 -3.66 18.64
N ARG A 67 -19.24 -3.49 19.78
CA ARG A 67 -18.93 -2.14 20.32
C ARG A 67 -17.96 -1.38 19.42
N MET A 68 -17.05 -2.09 18.74
CA MET A 68 -16.13 -1.48 17.78
C MET A 68 -16.89 -0.90 16.58
N LYS A 69 -17.84 -1.68 16.05
CA LYS A 69 -18.68 -1.26 14.92
C LYS A 69 -19.50 -0.02 15.26
N LEU A 70 -20.17 -0.04 16.42
CA LEU A 70 -20.95 1.11 16.89
C LEU A 70 -20.08 2.36 17.10
N LEU A 71 -18.87 2.20 17.64
CA LEU A 71 -17.93 3.31 17.79
C LEU A 71 -17.55 3.90 16.42
N ALA A 72 -17.22 3.06 15.45
CA ALA A 72 -16.85 3.50 14.11
C ALA A 72 -18.00 4.28 13.44
N GLU A 73 -19.23 3.77 13.51
CA GLU A 73 -20.43 4.45 12.98
C GLU A 73 -20.67 5.81 13.64
N GLN A 74 -20.53 5.89 14.97
CA GLN A 74 -20.67 7.14 15.72
C GLN A 74 -19.59 8.17 15.37
N LEU A 75 -18.34 7.72 15.25
CA LEU A 75 -17.21 8.59 14.87
C LEU A 75 -17.40 9.14 13.46
N VAL A 76 -17.72 8.27 12.49
CA VAL A 76 -17.99 8.69 11.11
C VAL A 76 -19.11 9.72 11.09
N THR A 77 -20.23 9.46 11.77
CA THR A 77 -21.39 10.36 11.79
C THR A 77 -21.04 11.72 12.39
N ARG A 78 -20.32 11.76 13.52
CA ARG A 78 -19.94 13.01 14.20
C ARG A 78 -18.90 13.83 13.42
N ILE A 79 -17.94 13.16 12.79
CA ILE A 79 -16.91 13.86 12.01
C ILE A 79 -17.53 14.36 10.70
N ALA A 80 -18.38 13.58 10.05
CA ALA A 80 -19.06 13.96 8.82
C ALA A 80 -19.99 15.18 8.98
N SER A 81 -20.53 15.42 10.19
CA SER A 81 -21.34 16.60 10.47
C SER A 81 -20.53 17.88 10.74
N SER A 82 -19.20 17.79 10.79
CA SER A 82 -18.34 18.95 11.03
C SER A 82 -18.18 19.81 9.76
N PRO A 83 -18.25 21.16 9.86
CA PRO A 83 -18.06 22.04 8.72
C PRO A 83 -16.71 21.83 8.02
N GLY A 84 -16.72 21.77 6.69
CA GLY A 84 -15.52 21.58 5.87
C GLY A 84 -15.12 20.11 5.64
N VAL A 85 -15.77 19.16 6.31
CA VAL A 85 -15.61 17.73 6.04
C VAL A 85 -16.46 17.32 4.84
N ARG A 86 -15.82 16.75 3.82
CA ARG A 86 -16.50 16.29 2.59
C ARG A 86 -16.88 14.82 2.64
N SER A 87 -16.04 13.99 3.26
CA SER A 87 -16.21 12.55 3.34
C SER A 87 -15.40 12.01 4.51
N VAL A 88 -15.91 10.98 5.17
CA VAL A 88 -15.24 10.28 6.27
C VAL A 88 -15.43 8.79 6.06
N THR A 89 -14.39 8.03 6.35
CA THR A 89 -14.39 6.57 6.28
C THR A 89 -13.39 6.03 7.31
N TYR A 90 -13.28 4.71 7.41
CA TYR A 90 -12.30 4.04 8.26
C TYR A 90 -11.70 2.84 7.51
N SER A 91 -10.58 2.34 8.02
CA SER A 91 -9.90 1.14 7.54
C SER A 91 -9.18 0.49 8.71
N ALA A 92 -9.08 -0.84 8.73
CA ALA A 92 -8.39 -1.57 9.79
C ALA A 92 -6.87 -1.36 9.72
N ASN A 93 -6.29 -1.45 8.53
CA ASN A 93 -4.84 -1.34 8.34
C ASN A 93 -4.37 0.10 8.15
N GLY A 94 -5.20 0.96 7.54
CA GLY A 94 -4.83 2.35 7.33
C GLY A 94 -3.92 2.55 6.12
N LEU A 95 -4.12 3.67 5.44
CA LEU A 95 -3.33 4.00 4.26
C LEU A 95 -1.88 4.40 4.67
N PHE A 96 -0.88 3.61 4.24
CA PHE A 96 0.54 3.80 4.59
C PHE A 96 0.86 3.78 6.09
N ALA A 97 0.06 3.09 6.91
CA ALA A 97 0.25 3.05 8.36
C ALA A 97 1.18 1.92 8.85
N GLY A 98 1.80 1.18 7.93
CA GLY A 98 2.71 0.07 8.22
C GLY A 98 2.04 -1.17 8.81
N SER A 99 0.71 -1.24 8.76
CA SER A 99 -0.07 -2.43 9.10
C SER A 99 -0.49 -3.11 7.81
N GLU A 100 -0.37 -4.43 7.77
CA GLU A 100 -0.78 -5.25 6.64
C GLU A 100 -1.49 -6.48 7.20
N SER A 101 -2.52 -6.94 6.49
CA SER A 101 -3.20 -8.20 6.76
C SER A 101 -3.30 -8.95 5.46
N GLY A 102 -3.34 -10.27 5.54
CA GLY A 102 -3.52 -11.09 4.36
C GLY A 102 -3.70 -12.54 4.72
N ASP A 103 -4.58 -13.18 3.97
CA ASP A 103 -4.97 -14.55 4.17
C ASP A 103 -4.77 -15.36 2.90
N ALA A 104 -4.60 -16.67 3.06
CA ALA A 104 -4.64 -17.58 1.93
C ALA A 104 -6.07 -17.65 1.38
N ILE A 105 -6.21 -17.63 0.05
CA ILE A 105 -7.51 -17.72 -0.61
C ILE A 105 -7.58 -18.90 -1.58
N ILE A 106 -8.79 -19.41 -1.77
CA ILE A 106 -9.11 -20.45 -2.76
C ILE A 106 -9.93 -19.81 -3.87
N VAL A 107 -9.30 -19.65 -5.04
CA VAL A 107 -9.96 -19.13 -6.24
C VAL A 107 -10.25 -20.28 -7.20
N PRO A 108 -11.52 -20.49 -7.61
CA PRO A 108 -11.87 -21.54 -8.57
C PRO A 108 -11.07 -21.44 -9.86
N GLY A 109 -10.36 -22.53 -10.21
CA GLY A 109 -9.54 -22.62 -11.42
C GLY A 109 -8.12 -22.07 -11.29
N PHE A 110 -7.76 -21.43 -10.17
CA PHE A 110 -6.39 -21.02 -9.91
C PHE A 110 -5.56 -22.21 -9.41
N LYS A 111 -4.36 -22.38 -9.96
CA LYS A 111 -3.39 -23.41 -9.53
C LYS A 111 -2.15 -22.72 -9.01
N ALA A 112 -1.95 -22.80 -7.70
CA ALA A 112 -0.74 -22.30 -7.04
C ALA A 112 0.44 -23.24 -7.31
N ASN A 113 1.65 -22.68 -7.49
CA ASN A 113 2.88 -23.47 -7.53
C ASN A 113 3.48 -23.61 -6.12
N LYS A 114 3.22 -22.64 -5.26
CA LYS A 114 3.60 -22.60 -3.85
C LYS A 114 2.44 -22.07 -3.02
N ASP A 115 2.36 -22.42 -1.74
CA ASP A 115 1.30 -21.92 -0.85
C ASP A 115 1.28 -20.39 -0.76
N SER A 116 2.46 -19.76 -0.83
CA SER A 116 2.59 -18.29 -0.88
C SER A 116 1.86 -17.65 -2.07
N ASP A 117 1.65 -18.38 -3.17
CA ASP A 117 0.94 -17.85 -4.34
C ASP A 117 -0.56 -17.68 -4.09
N ARG A 118 -1.07 -18.24 -3.00
CA ARG A 118 -2.48 -18.17 -2.58
C ARG A 118 -2.75 -17.01 -1.62
N VAL A 119 -1.71 -16.35 -1.10
CA VAL A 119 -1.87 -15.26 -0.14
C VAL A 119 -2.34 -14.00 -0.86
N ALA A 120 -3.43 -13.41 -0.38
CA ALA A 120 -3.92 -12.11 -0.81
C ALA A 120 -3.88 -11.15 0.38
N MET A 121 -3.25 -9.99 0.17
CA MET A 121 -3.31 -8.91 1.15
C MET A 121 -4.72 -8.31 1.16
N GLU A 122 -5.24 -8.04 2.36
CA GLU A 122 -6.57 -7.51 2.58
C GLU A 122 -6.60 -6.35 3.59
N ASP A 123 -7.65 -5.55 3.50
CA ASP A 123 -7.97 -4.52 4.47
C ASP A 123 -9.50 -4.40 4.60
N TYR A 124 -9.96 -4.28 5.84
CA TYR A 124 -11.36 -4.05 6.14
C TYR A 124 -11.62 -2.56 6.13
N VAL A 125 -12.41 -2.10 5.16
CA VAL A 125 -12.70 -0.68 4.96
C VAL A 125 -14.16 -0.36 5.20
N GLY A 126 -14.42 0.86 5.65
CA GLY A 126 -15.75 1.38 5.86
C GLY A 126 -16.45 1.81 4.57
N PRO A 127 -17.75 2.14 4.66
CA PRO A 127 -18.50 2.67 3.52
C PRO A 127 -17.84 3.88 2.88
N GLY A 128 -17.92 3.97 1.55
CA GLY A 128 -17.42 5.13 0.80
C GLY A 128 -15.90 5.27 0.78
N TYR A 129 -15.15 4.25 1.23
CA TYR A 129 -13.69 4.31 1.37
C TYR A 129 -12.98 4.86 0.13
N PHE A 130 -13.18 4.20 -1.01
CA PHE A 130 -12.52 4.54 -2.27
C PHE A 130 -12.80 5.98 -2.71
N GLY A 131 -14.03 6.46 -2.54
CA GLY A 131 -14.40 7.85 -2.83
C GLY A 131 -13.74 8.84 -1.87
N ALA A 132 -13.66 8.51 -0.58
CA ALA A 132 -13.04 9.36 0.43
C ALA A 132 -11.52 9.50 0.25
N VAL A 133 -10.84 8.41 -0.14
CA VAL A 133 -9.39 8.43 -0.42
C VAL A 133 -9.06 8.80 -1.87
N GLY A 134 -10.06 8.86 -2.76
CA GLY A 134 -9.89 9.25 -4.15
C GLY A 134 -9.37 8.15 -5.08
N ILE A 135 -9.53 6.88 -4.71
CA ILE A 135 -9.18 5.73 -5.55
C ILE A 135 -10.36 5.43 -6.49
N PRO A 136 -10.18 5.45 -7.82
CA PRO A 136 -11.25 5.16 -8.76
C PRO A 136 -11.62 3.67 -8.80
N ILE A 137 -12.91 3.38 -8.85
CA ILE A 137 -13.43 2.04 -9.14
C ILE A 137 -13.55 1.89 -10.66
N LEU A 138 -12.84 0.91 -11.23
CA LEU A 138 -12.81 0.68 -12.67
C LEU A 138 -14.03 -0.10 -13.18
N ALA A 139 -14.59 -0.98 -12.35
CA ALA A 139 -15.75 -1.79 -12.68
C ALA A 139 -16.53 -2.16 -11.41
N GLY A 140 -17.86 -2.24 -11.50
CA GLY A 140 -18.72 -2.56 -10.36
C GLY A 140 -18.95 -1.35 -9.45
N ARG A 141 -18.91 -1.58 -8.13
CA ARG A 141 -19.13 -0.56 -7.10
C ARG A 141 -18.15 -0.74 -5.94
N GLY A 142 -17.97 0.31 -5.15
CA GLY A 142 -17.24 0.24 -3.89
C GLY A 142 -18.04 -0.38 -2.74
N ILE A 143 -17.45 -0.37 -1.55
CA ILE A 143 -18.11 -0.78 -0.31
C ILE A 143 -19.07 0.33 0.15
N GLU A 144 -20.32 -0.04 0.43
CA GLU A 144 -21.42 0.85 0.80
C GLU A 144 -22.02 0.45 2.16
N ALA A 145 -22.86 1.32 2.74
CA ALA A 145 -23.43 1.10 4.08
C ALA A 145 -24.33 -0.14 4.19
N GLN A 146 -24.86 -0.63 3.07
CA GLN A 146 -25.66 -1.85 2.99
C GLN A 146 -24.83 -3.14 3.05
N ASP A 147 -23.51 -3.06 2.81
CA ASP A 147 -22.60 -4.20 2.87
C ASP A 147 -22.25 -4.47 4.34
N THR A 148 -23.07 -5.30 4.97
CA THR A 148 -23.00 -5.62 6.39
C THR A 148 -22.63 -7.09 6.60
N ALA A 149 -22.30 -7.47 7.83
CA ALA A 149 -22.01 -8.88 8.17
C ALA A 149 -23.17 -9.85 7.85
N THR A 150 -24.40 -9.34 7.75
CA THR A 150 -25.60 -10.11 7.42
C THR A 150 -26.01 -10.03 5.95
N SER A 151 -25.36 -9.20 5.13
CA SER A 151 -25.59 -9.15 3.69
C SER A 151 -24.71 -10.16 2.96
N THR A 152 -24.90 -10.27 1.64
CA THR A 152 -23.95 -10.97 0.78
C THR A 152 -22.55 -10.38 0.97
N ARG A 153 -21.55 -11.23 1.20
CA ARG A 153 -20.15 -10.81 1.32
C ARG A 153 -19.67 -10.29 -0.02
N VAL A 154 -19.08 -9.10 0.00
CA VAL A 154 -18.51 -8.44 -1.17
C VAL A 154 -17.10 -7.98 -0.85
N THR A 155 -16.25 -7.91 -1.88
CA THR A 155 -14.90 -7.35 -1.76
C THR A 155 -14.57 -6.56 -3.02
N VAL A 156 -13.62 -5.64 -2.89
CA VAL A 156 -13.05 -4.90 -4.02
C VAL A 156 -11.62 -5.39 -4.21
N VAL A 157 -11.28 -5.82 -5.42
CA VAL A 157 -9.97 -6.38 -5.76
C VAL A 157 -9.19 -5.41 -6.65
N ASN A 158 -7.87 -5.36 -6.49
CA ASN A 158 -7.02 -4.53 -7.35
C ASN A 158 -6.69 -5.25 -8.67
N GLU A 159 -6.16 -4.52 -9.65
CA GLU A 159 -5.80 -5.10 -10.96
C GLU A 159 -4.75 -6.21 -10.86
N ALA A 160 -3.83 -6.13 -9.89
CA ALA A 160 -2.79 -7.14 -9.70
C ALA A 160 -3.38 -8.49 -9.29
N MET A 161 -4.34 -8.49 -8.36
CA MET A 161 -5.10 -9.65 -7.96
C MET A 161 -5.91 -10.22 -9.13
N VAL A 162 -6.53 -9.36 -9.95
CA VAL A 162 -7.26 -9.79 -11.16
C VAL A 162 -6.34 -10.49 -12.17
N LYS A 163 -5.14 -9.95 -12.41
CA LYS A 163 -4.15 -10.55 -13.31
C LYS A 163 -3.63 -11.89 -12.76
N HIS A 164 -3.33 -11.95 -11.47
CA HIS A 164 -2.74 -13.12 -10.82
C HIS A 164 -3.73 -14.28 -10.69
N PHE A 165 -4.88 -14.04 -10.06
CA PHE A 165 -5.83 -15.10 -9.73
C PHE A 165 -6.86 -15.40 -10.83
N PHE A 166 -7.26 -14.37 -11.59
CA PHE A 166 -8.32 -14.49 -12.60
C PHE A 166 -7.79 -14.41 -14.04
N GLY A 167 -6.46 -14.37 -14.23
CA GLY A 167 -5.83 -14.30 -15.56
C GLY A 167 -6.22 -13.05 -16.35
N GLY A 168 -6.59 -11.96 -15.68
CA GLY A 168 -7.05 -10.73 -16.32
C GLY A 168 -8.51 -10.76 -16.77
N GLN A 169 -9.26 -11.83 -16.50
CA GLN A 169 -10.68 -11.92 -16.82
C GLN A 169 -11.54 -11.07 -15.88
N ASN A 170 -12.75 -10.72 -16.33
CA ASN A 170 -13.68 -9.92 -15.53
C ASN A 170 -13.94 -10.58 -14.16
N PRO A 171 -13.60 -9.91 -13.03
CA PRO A 171 -13.77 -10.45 -11.70
C PRO A 171 -15.22 -10.34 -11.17
N LEU A 172 -16.09 -9.54 -11.80
CA LEU A 172 -17.44 -9.29 -11.30
C LEU A 172 -18.27 -10.59 -11.27
N GLY A 173 -18.92 -10.83 -10.13
CA GLY A 173 -19.74 -12.02 -9.89
C GLY A 173 -18.96 -13.30 -9.60
N ARG A 174 -17.61 -13.26 -9.62
CA ARG A 174 -16.79 -14.39 -9.19
C ARG A 174 -16.71 -14.47 -7.67
N GLN A 175 -16.39 -15.65 -7.19
CA GLN A 175 -16.29 -15.96 -5.77
C GLN A 175 -14.95 -16.62 -5.50
N PHE A 176 -14.45 -16.41 -4.29
CA PHE A 176 -13.33 -17.12 -3.71
C PHE A 176 -13.63 -17.31 -2.22
N THR A 177 -12.95 -18.25 -1.59
CA THR A 177 -13.05 -18.46 -0.14
C THR A 177 -11.73 -18.10 0.52
N ILE A 178 -11.79 -17.71 1.78
CA ILE A 178 -10.60 -17.64 2.64
C ILE A 178 -10.31 -19.08 3.09
N ASP A 179 -9.04 -19.49 3.00
CA ASP A 179 -8.54 -20.80 3.42
C ASP A 179 -8.26 -20.71 4.93
N ASP A 180 -9.19 -21.22 5.74
CA ASP A 180 -9.12 -21.25 7.22
C ASP A 180 -8.06 -22.25 7.73
#